data_AF-A0A2L2Y9E8-F1
#
_entry.id   AF-A0A2L2Y9E8-F1
#
_cell.length_a   1.000
_cell.length_b   1.000
_cell.length_c   1.000
_cell.angle_alpha   90.00
_cell.angle_beta   90.00
_cell.angle_gamma   90.00
#
_symmetry.space_group_name_H-M   'P 1'
#
loop_
_entity.id
_entity.type
_entity.pdbx_description
1 polymer ?
#
loop_
_entity_poly.entity_id
_entity_poly.type
_entity_poly.pdbx_seq_one_letter_code
_entity_poly.pdbx_strand_id
1 'polypeptide(L)'
;SKMTIKEKLDKLLPLFEKLTTLTRHQLPPDQRDSRLLGVGVLPRGSLFSCFHEKHLKEATKLFEILYAAADFDDFLKLATQARQIVNEGLFVYVLSVAVVHRDDCKGVTLPPIQEVFPDRFVPAETINLAQKEARNKPTEDVVVEIEDTDTR
;
A
#
# COMPACT_ATOMS: atom_id res chain seq x y z
N SER A 1 -16.02 -23.45 0.29
CA SER A 1 -15.19 -23.64 -0.92
C SER A 1 -13.89 -22.87 -0.74
N LYS A 2 -12.72 -23.41 -1.13
CA LYS A 2 -11.46 -22.66 -1.06
C LYS A 2 -11.48 -21.56 -2.12
N MET A 3 -11.17 -20.30 -1.76
CA MET A 3 -11.08 -19.20 -2.74
C MET A 3 -10.04 -19.51 -3.81
N THR A 4 -10.40 -19.20 -5.04
CA THR A 4 -9.51 -19.21 -6.21
C THR A 4 -8.47 -18.10 -6.10
N ILE A 5 -7.35 -18.23 -6.84
CA ILE A 5 -6.32 -17.19 -6.90
C ILE A 5 -6.88 -15.88 -7.44
N LYS A 6 -7.77 -15.96 -8.44
CA LYS A 6 -8.43 -14.79 -9.02
C LYS A 6 -9.25 -14.02 -7.97
N GLU A 7 -10.08 -14.71 -7.20
CA GLU A 7 -10.88 -14.07 -6.14
C GLU A 7 -10.01 -13.42 -5.07
N LYS A 8 -8.85 -14.01 -4.76
CA LYS A 8 -7.86 -13.42 -3.84
C LYS A 8 -7.26 -12.15 -4.41
N LEU A 9 -6.86 -12.17 -5.69
CA LEU A 9 -6.34 -10.99 -6.39
C LEU A 9 -7.37 -9.87 -6.43
N ASP A 10 -8.61 -10.17 -6.82
CA ASP A 10 -9.70 -9.19 -6.92
C ASP A 10 -9.96 -8.48 -5.58
N LYS A 11 -9.72 -9.17 -4.46
CA LYS A 11 -9.84 -8.61 -3.10
C LYS A 11 -8.59 -7.89 -2.61
N LEU A 12 -7.40 -8.36 -3.00
CA LEU A 12 -6.12 -7.86 -2.49
C LEU A 12 -5.62 -6.63 -3.25
N LEU A 13 -5.72 -6.62 -4.58
CA LEU A 13 -5.21 -5.53 -5.43
C LEU A 13 -5.78 -4.15 -5.05
N PRO A 14 -7.08 -4.01 -4.70
CA PRO A 14 -7.62 -2.72 -4.25
C PRO A 14 -6.92 -2.14 -3.01
N LEU A 15 -6.21 -2.95 -2.21
CA LEU A 15 -5.45 -2.44 -1.06
C LEU A 15 -4.19 -1.66 -1.48
N PHE A 16 -3.65 -1.92 -2.67
CA PHE A 16 -2.48 -1.22 -3.21
C PHE A 16 -2.84 0.06 -3.98
N GLU A 17 -4.11 0.27 -4.30
CA GLU A 17 -4.55 1.42 -5.06
C GLU A 17 -4.65 2.70 -4.20
N LYS A 18 -4.50 3.87 -4.83
CA LYS A 18 -4.85 5.18 -4.27
C LYS A 18 -4.20 5.51 -2.91
N LEU A 19 -3.05 4.93 -2.61
CA LEU A 19 -2.38 5.08 -1.31
C LEU A 19 -1.89 6.51 -1.04
N THR A 20 -1.47 7.23 -2.07
CA THR A 20 -1.03 8.63 -1.98
C THR A 20 -2.18 9.60 -1.73
N THR A 21 -3.43 9.19 -1.97
CA THR A 21 -4.64 10.00 -1.71
C THR A 21 -5.26 9.75 -0.34
N LEU A 22 -4.67 8.87 0.47
CA LEU A 22 -5.22 8.55 1.77
C LEU A 22 -5.13 9.74 2.74
N THR A 23 -6.16 9.91 3.56
CA THR A 23 -6.23 11.02 4.52
C THR A 23 -5.18 10.87 5.60
N ARG A 24 -4.68 11.99 6.14
CA ARG A 24 -3.78 11.96 7.31
C ARG A 24 -4.46 11.45 8.57
N HIS A 25 -5.80 11.43 8.60
CA HIS A 25 -6.57 10.87 9.69
C HIS A 25 -6.39 9.35 9.73
N GLN A 26 -5.96 8.85 10.89
CA GLN A 26 -5.91 7.43 11.20
C GLN A 26 -7.19 6.99 11.91
N LEU A 27 -7.62 5.74 11.69
CA LEU A 27 -8.77 5.16 12.40
C LEU A 27 -8.56 5.26 13.93
N PRO A 28 -9.52 5.81 14.70
CA PRO A 28 -9.43 5.93 16.17
C PRO A 28 -9.26 4.58 16.89
N PRO A 29 -8.50 4.49 18.00
CA PRO A 29 -8.23 3.23 18.70
C PRO A 29 -9.46 2.42 19.12
N ASP A 30 -10.55 3.09 19.52
CA ASP A 30 -11.83 2.50 19.90
C ASP A 30 -12.54 1.76 18.76
N GLN A 31 -12.17 2.05 17.51
CA GLN A 31 -12.72 1.43 16.31
C GLN A 31 -11.79 0.37 15.71
N ARG A 32 -10.62 0.14 16.30
CA ARG A 32 -9.64 -0.83 15.81
C ARG A 32 -9.94 -2.23 16.34
N ASP A 33 -9.59 -3.22 15.52
CA ASP A 33 -9.37 -4.59 15.98
C ASP A 33 -8.30 -4.55 17.09
N SER A 34 -8.51 -5.30 18.16
CA SER A 34 -7.64 -5.30 19.35
C SER A 34 -6.19 -5.63 18.99
N ARG A 35 -5.98 -6.42 17.93
CA ARG A 35 -4.64 -6.77 17.43
C ARG A 35 -3.90 -5.56 16.85
N LEU A 36 -4.60 -4.56 16.33
CA LEU A 36 -4.05 -3.38 15.66
C LEU A 36 -3.87 -2.17 16.60
N LEU A 37 -4.10 -2.31 17.90
CA LEU A 37 -3.92 -1.23 18.87
C LEU A 37 -2.45 -0.80 19.01
N GLY A 38 -1.50 -1.71 18.75
CA GLY A 38 -0.06 -1.46 18.88
C GLY A 38 0.62 -0.83 17.66
N VAL A 39 -0.14 -0.45 16.63
CA VAL A 39 0.39 0.15 15.37
C VAL A 39 -0.27 1.50 15.09
N GLY A 40 0.23 2.23 14.10
CA GLY A 40 -0.20 3.60 13.77
C GLY A 40 0.62 4.67 14.47
N VAL A 41 1.88 4.38 14.81
CA VAL A 41 2.78 5.33 15.49
C VAL A 41 3.43 6.27 14.48
N LEU A 42 3.90 5.75 13.35
CA LEU A 42 4.44 6.53 12.25
C LEU A 42 3.33 7.37 11.60
N PRO A 43 3.46 8.71 11.56
CA PRO A 43 2.44 9.56 10.95
C PRO A 43 2.26 9.27 9.45
N ARG A 44 1.02 9.35 8.98
CA ARG A 44 0.70 9.27 7.56
C ARG A 44 1.23 10.49 6.80
N GLY A 45 1.65 10.31 5.55
CA GLY A 45 2.28 11.35 4.75
C GLY A 45 3.73 11.66 5.13
N SER A 46 4.33 10.88 6.03
CA SER A 46 5.77 10.93 6.32
C SER A 46 6.51 9.80 5.60
N LEU A 47 7.81 9.96 5.39
CA LEU A 47 8.61 8.93 4.73
C LEU A 47 8.82 7.73 5.65
N PHE A 48 8.39 6.55 5.20
CA PHE A 48 8.79 5.27 5.78
C PHE A 48 10.23 4.94 5.37
N SER A 49 10.96 4.25 6.26
CA SER A 49 12.34 3.81 6.01
C SER A 49 12.54 2.42 6.61
N CYS A 50 13.00 1.47 5.78
CA CYS A 50 13.32 0.11 6.20
C CYS A 50 14.59 0.05 7.09
N PHE A 51 15.36 1.14 7.15
CA PHE A 51 16.62 1.22 7.89
C PHE A 51 16.49 1.94 9.22
N HIS A 52 15.38 2.66 9.44
CA HIS A 52 15.16 3.37 10.69
C HIS A 52 14.53 2.44 11.74
N GLU A 53 15.21 2.23 12.85
CA GLU A 53 14.83 1.26 13.89
C GLU A 53 13.37 1.41 14.36
N LYS A 54 12.89 2.66 14.56
CA LYS A 54 11.51 2.90 15.01
C LYS A 54 10.47 2.50 13.96
N HIS A 55 10.76 2.78 12.68
CA HIS A 55 9.87 2.43 11.58
C HIS A 55 9.83 0.91 11.41
N LEU A 56 11.00 0.26 11.52
CA LEU A 56 11.11 -1.18 11.41
C LEU A 56 10.40 -1.90 12.56
N LYS A 57 10.48 -1.40 13.79
CA LYS A 57 9.74 -1.94 14.94
C LYS A 57 8.24 -1.98 14.70
N GLU A 58 7.67 -0.89 14.19
CA GLU A 58 6.25 -0.84 13.84
C GLU A 58 5.91 -1.78 12.66
N ALA A 59 6.79 -1.82 11.64
CA ALA A 59 6.61 -2.71 10.49
C ALA A 59 6.62 -4.20 10.90
N THR A 60 7.58 -4.60 11.73
CA THR A 60 7.65 -5.96 12.30
C THR A 60 6.38 -6.28 13.08
N LYS A 61 5.90 -5.36 13.92
CA LYS A 61 4.67 -5.59 14.69
C LYS A 61 3.46 -5.81 13.79
N LEU A 62 3.29 -4.99 12.74
CA LEU A 62 2.21 -5.18 11.79
C LEU A 62 2.37 -6.49 11.01
N PHE A 63 3.60 -6.85 10.61
CA PHE A 63 3.85 -8.10 9.91
C PHE A 63 3.46 -9.31 10.75
N GLU A 64 3.84 -9.37 12.02
CA GLU A 64 3.46 -10.44 12.95
C GLU A 64 1.93 -10.60 13.04
N ILE A 65 1.20 -9.48 13.12
CA ILE A 65 -0.27 -9.47 13.17
C ILE A 65 -0.86 -10.05 11.88
N LEU A 66 -0.39 -9.60 10.72
CA LEU A 66 -0.88 -10.08 9.42
C LEU A 66 -0.48 -11.53 9.14
N TYR A 67 0.73 -11.93 9.54
CA TYR A 67 1.23 -13.28 9.35
C TYR A 67 0.52 -14.29 10.26
N ALA A 68 0.16 -13.90 11.48
CA ALA A 68 -0.58 -14.73 12.43
C ALA A 68 -2.10 -14.79 12.18
N ALA A 69 -2.62 -14.08 11.18
CA ALA A 69 -4.05 -14.11 10.84
C ALA A 69 -4.49 -15.54 10.47
N ALA A 70 -5.66 -15.95 10.98
CA ALA A 70 -6.08 -17.35 10.99
C ALA A 70 -6.27 -17.95 9.60
N ASP A 71 -6.81 -17.15 8.68
CA ASP A 71 -7.05 -17.49 7.29
C ASP A 71 -6.99 -16.23 6.42
N PHE A 72 -7.24 -16.40 5.12
CA PHE A 72 -7.15 -15.32 4.15
C PHE A 72 -8.18 -14.21 4.39
N ASP A 73 -9.37 -14.55 4.90
CA ASP A 73 -10.42 -13.57 5.15
C ASP A 73 -10.09 -12.73 6.40
N ASP A 74 -9.57 -13.35 7.45
CA ASP A 74 -9.05 -12.64 8.63
C ASP A 74 -7.83 -11.77 8.27
N PHE A 75 -6.92 -12.27 7.45
CA PHE A 75 -5.79 -11.51 6.91
C PHE A 75 -6.27 -10.28 6.15
N LEU A 76 -7.23 -10.44 5.23
CA LEU A 76 -7.77 -9.35 4.43
C LEU A 76 -8.49 -8.32 5.28
N LYS A 77 -9.26 -8.76 6.29
CA LYS A 77 -9.93 -7.86 7.24
C LYS A 77 -8.92 -7.01 8.01
N LEU A 78 -7.88 -7.65 8.55
CA LEU A 78 -6.80 -6.95 9.25
C LEU A 78 -6.05 -5.99 8.33
N ALA A 79 -5.69 -6.42 7.12
CA ALA A 79 -4.99 -5.58 6.14
C ALA A 79 -5.83 -4.37 5.73
N THR A 80 -7.14 -4.56 5.50
CA THR A 80 -8.06 -3.48 5.14
C THR A 80 -8.13 -2.43 6.25
N GLN A 81 -8.19 -2.85 7.51
CA GLN A 81 -8.22 -1.91 8.64
C GLN A 81 -6.84 -1.27 8.88
N ALA A 82 -5.75 -2.04 8.77
CA ALA A 82 -4.39 -1.53 8.89
C ALA A 82 -4.11 -0.41 7.88
N ARG A 83 -4.62 -0.50 6.65
CA ARG A 83 -4.54 0.55 5.61
C ARG A 83 -5.11 1.91 6.06
N GLN A 84 -6.04 1.91 7.01
CA GLN A 84 -6.63 3.12 7.58
C GLN A 84 -5.90 3.63 8.82
N ILE A 85 -4.95 2.87 9.35
CA ILE A 85 -4.27 3.15 10.62
C ILE A 85 -2.82 3.57 10.40
N VAL A 86 -2.07 2.81 9.59
CA VAL A 86 -0.62 2.98 9.49
C VAL A 86 -0.21 3.92 8.35
N ASN A 87 1.05 4.33 8.37
CA ASN A 87 1.69 5.03 7.26
C ASN A 87 1.63 4.21 5.95
N GLU A 88 1.39 4.89 4.82
CA GLU A 88 1.20 4.29 3.51
C GLU A 88 2.42 3.52 2.99
N GLY A 89 3.64 4.02 3.23
CA GLY A 89 4.87 3.30 2.85
C GLY A 89 5.09 2.07 3.71
N LEU A 90 4.84 2.18 5.03
CA LEU A 90 4.91 1.04 5.95
C LEU A 90 3.87 -0.03 5.58
N PHE A 91 2.65 0.38 5.26
CA PHE A 91 1.57 -0.52 4.86
C PHE A 91 1.97 -1.37 3.65
N VAL A 92 2.43 -0.75 2.57
CA VAL A 92 2.81 -1.47 1.34
C VAL A 92 3.96 -2.43 1.59
N TYR A 93 4.97 -1.98 2.32
CA TYR A 93 6.09 -2.84 2.68
C TYR A 93 5.61 -4.08 3.42
N VAL A 94 4.85 -3.89 4.50
CA VAL A 94 4.41 -5.00 5.35
C VAL A 94 3.41 -5.92 4.64
N LEU A 95 2.46 -5.35 3.89
CA LEU A 95 1.49 -6.14 3.12
C LEU A 95 2.21 -6.99 2.06
N SER A 96 3.20 -6.43 1.37
CA SER A 96 4.00 -7.16 0.38
C SER A 96 4.74 -8.33 1.03
N VAL A 97 5.41 -8.09 2.16
CA VAL A 97 6.12 -9.14 2.90
C VAL A 97 5.14 -10.22 3.39
N ALA A 98 3.98 -9.84 3.93
CA ALA A 98 2.97 -10.80 4.38
C ALA A 98 2.45 -11.69 3.24
N VAL A 99 2.14 -11.10 2.08
CA VAL A 99 1.66 -11.86 0.89
C VAL A 99 2.71 -12.84 0.39
N VAL A 100 4.00 -12.46 0.39
CA VAL A 100 5.09 -13.34 -0.04
C VAL A 100 5.27 -14.55 0.89
N HIS A 101 5.09 -14.37 2.20
CA HIS A 101 5.42 -15.41 3.18
C HIS A 101 4.22 -16.29 3.58
N ARG A 102 2.98 -15.81 3.46
CA ARG A 102 1.79 -16.57 3.86
C ARG A 102 1.47 -17.69 2.89
N ASP A 103 1.24 -18.90 3.41
CA ASP A 103 0.89 -20.08 2.60
C ASP A 103 -0.42 -19.91 1.81
N ASP A 104 -1.40 -19.20 2.38
CA ASP A 104 -2.67 -18.92 1.73
C ASP A 104 -2.61 -17.81 0.67
N CYS A 105 -1.48 -17.15 0.51
CA CYS A 105 -1.20 -16.17 -0.54
C CYS A 105 -0.35 -16.73 -1.69
N LYS A 106 0.05 -18.01 -1.65
CA LYS A 106 0.83 -18.63 -2.73
C LYS A 106 0.15 -18.49 -4.10
N GLY A 107 0.92 -18.04 -5.08
CA GLY A 107 0.46 -17.81 -6.46
C GLY A 107 -0.18 -16.44 -6.68
N VAL A 108 -0.27 -15.58 -5.64
CA VAL A 108 -0.65 -14.18 -5.79
C VAL A 108 0.56 -13.36 -6.25
N THR A 109 0.39 -12.63 -7.35
CA THR A 109 1.40 -11.68 -7.85
C THR A 109 1.07 -10.29 -7.33
N LEU A 110 2.06 -9.64 -6.72
CA LEU A 110 1.94 -8.26 -6.25
C LEU A 110 2.05 -7.27 -7.41
N PRO A 111 1.36 -6.12 -7.35
CA PRO A 111 1.53 -5.07 -8.34
C PRO A 111 2.95 -4.50 -8.28
N PRO A 112 3.51 -4.07 -9.42
CA PRO A 112 4.79 -3.38 -9.45
C PRO A 112 4.78 -2.11 -8.59
N ILE A 113 5.86 -1.88 -7.82
CA ILE A 113 5.90 -0.77 -6.85
C ILE A 113 5.76 0.62 -7.51
N GLN A 114 6.21 0.76 -8.76
CA GLN A 114 6.07 1.98 -9.54
C GLN A 114 4.62 2.28 -9.96
N GLU A 115 3.75 1.26 -10.05
CA GLU A 115 2.31 1.46 -10.27
C GLU A 115 1.60 1.86 -8.96
N VAL A 116 2.13 1.41 -7.83
CA VAL A 116 1.62 1.73 -6.48
C VAL A 116 2.01 3.14 -6.04
N PHE A 117 3.26 3.55 -6.29
CA PHE A 117 3.80 4.88 -5.95
C PHE A 117 4.49 5.54 -7.15
N PRO A 118 3.75 5.97 -8.17
CA PRO A 118 4.34 6.58 -9.37
C PRO A 118 5.14 7.85 -9.05
N ASP A 119 4.74 8.60 -8.01
CA ASP A 119 5.39 9.81 -7.49
C ASP A 119 6.81 9.60 -6.97
N ARG A 120 7.23 8.35 -6.77
CA ARG A 120 8.60 8.01 -6.35
C ARG A 120 9.54 7.68 -7.50
N PHE A 121 9.00 7.46 -8.70
CA PHE A 121 9.77 7.02 -9.87
C PHE A 121 9.64 7.98 -11.06
N VAL A 122 8.60 8.81 -11.09
CA VAL A 122 8.33 9.76 -12.15
C VAL A 122 8.41 11.19 -11.59
N PRO A 123 9.09 12.13 -12.27
CA PRO A 123 9.17 13.53 -11.85
C PRO A 123 7.79 14.15 -11.61
N ALA A 124 7.71 15.05 -10.64
CA ALA A 124 6.45 15.70 -10.25
C ALA A 124 5.85 16.50 -11.41
N GLU A 125 6.69 17.13 -12.23
CA GLU A 125 6.31 17.88 -13.42
C GLU A 125 5.57 16.98 -14.42
N THR A 126 6.11 15.80 -14.70
CA THR A 126 5.49 14.82 -15.61
C THR A 126 4.17 14.30 -15.05
N ILE A 127 4.09 14.01 -13.75
CA ILE A 127 2.84 13.58 -13.11
C ILE A 127 1.77 14.68 -13.19
N ASN A 128 2.14 15.92 -12.90
CA ASN A 128 1.22 17.06 -12.96
C ASN A 128 0.72 17.29 -14.39
N LEU A 129 1.60 17.15 -15.39
CA LEU A 129 1.25 17.24 -16.80
C LEU A 129 0.27 16.13 -17.19
N ALA A 130 0.57 14.88 -16.82
CA ALA A 130 -0.31 13.73 -17.08
C ALA A 130 -1.70 13.92 -16.46
N GLN A 131 -1.78 14.39 -15.21
CA GLN A 131 -3.06 14.69 -14.55
C GLN A 131 -3.83 15.82 -15.24
N LYS A 132 -3.13 16.85 -15.73
CA LYS A 132 -3.74 17.97 -16.45
C LYS A 132 -4.31 17.50 -17.78
N GLU A 133 -3.54 16.75 -18.57
CA GLU A 133 -3.97 16.22 -19.86
C GLU A 133 -5.14 15.23 -19.69
N ALA A 134 -5.12 14.36 -18.67
CA ALA A 134 -6.22 13.44 -18.40
C ALA A 134 -7.54 14.15 -18.07
N ARG A 135 -7.48 15.33 -17.44
CA ARG A 135 -8.68 16.16 -17.20
C ARG A 135 -9.21 16.80 -18.49
N ASN A 136 -8.33 17.13 -19.43
CA ASN A 136 -8.70 17.72 -20.72
C ASN A 136 -9.24 16.66 -21.68
N LYS A 137 -8.78 15.42 -21.57
CA LYS A 137 -9.13 14.28 -22.43
C LYS A 137 -9.68 13.10 -21.61
N PRO A 138 -10.92 13.20 -21.10
CA PRO A 138 -11.45 12.24 -20.12
C PRO A 138 -11.69 10.83 -20.67
N THR A 139 -11.70 10.66 -21.99
CA THR A 139 -12.02 9.39 -22.67
C THR A 139 -10.87 8.83 -23.50
N GLU A 140 -9.73 9.52 -23.57
CA GLU A 140 -8.58 9.12 -24.38
C GLU A 140 -7.39 8.77 -23.49
N ASP A 141 -6.58 7.83 -23.95
CA ASP A 141 -5.32 7.52 -23.30
C ASP A 141 -4.36 8.71 -23.44
N VAL A 142 -3.73 9.08 -22.32
CA VAL A 142 -2.76 10.17 -22.25
C VAL A 142 -1.37 9.58 -22.19
N VAL A 143 -0.55 9.92 -23.17
CA VAL A 143 0.88 9.61 -23.19
C VAL A 143 1.66 10.89 -22.90
N VAL A 144 2.49 10.84 -21.86
CA VAL A 144 3.42 11.93 -21.51
C VAL A 144 4.82 11.35 -21.48
N GLU A 145 5.73 11.95 -22.25
CA GLU A 145 7.14 11.56 -22.19
C GLU A 145 7.77 12.06 -20.89
N ILE A 146 8.56 11.20 -20.25
CA ILE A 146 9.37 11.59 -19.11
C ILE A 146 10.60 12.27 -19.69
N GLU A 147 10.70 13.59 -19.54
CA GLU A 147 11.94 14.30 -19.88
C GLU A 147 13.02 13.93 -18.85
N ASP A 148 14.08 13.28 -19.31
CA ASP A 148 15.29 13.12 -18.51
C ASP A 148 15.81 14.51 -18.17
N THR A 149 15.82 14.84 -16.87
CA THR A 149 16.57 16.02 -16.41
C THR A 149 18.04 15.66 -16.56
N ASP A 150 18.60 16.03 -17.71
CA ASP A 150 20.02 15.89 -18.04
C ASP A 150 20.85 16.36 -16.84
N THR A 151 21.46 15.40 -16.15
CA THR A 151 22.30 15.66 -14.97
C THR A 151 23.59 16.29 -15.46
N ARG A 152 23.58 17.63 -15.55
CA ARG A 152 24.80 18.43 -15.73
C ARG A 152 25.72 18.32 -14.52
#